data_AF-A0A3E2GXX8-F1
#
_entry.id   AF-A0A3E2GXX8-F1
#
_cell.length_a   1.000
_cell.length_b   1.000
_cell.length_c   1.000
_cell.angle_alpha   90.00
_cell.angle_beta   90.00
_cell.angle_gamma   90.00
#
_symmetry.space_group_name_H-M   'P 1'
#
loop_
_entity.id
_entity.type
_entity.pdbx_description
1 polymer ?
#
loop_
_entity_poly.entity_id
_entity_poly.type
_entity_poly.pdbx_seq_one_letter_code
_entity_poly.pdbx_strand_id
1 'polypeptide(L)'
;MYDMGEALCSILWQERERWRFDDEQAYIAFREDNTGTLCAGGGFCWSILATIKWKATAIEPLNHNQISQDQQSPHLLGQLNLEITLTKDLPSWAQNGLHAKNPMLNGGALTDDAFQPKSFLVRIEQGKFATPANIEVGFSPDCDANYTKRLVFNRSPYPPESEWKEAWKEDWLDFEGHNWWDCKEFVGYFLPNPSVNIDEYQKHVALLLEKRFSNHVKPS
;
A
#
# COMPACT_ATOMS: atom_id res chain seq x y z
N MET A 1 24.90 8.68 -19.92
CA MET A 1 23.73 7.81 -20.13
C MET A 1 23.12 7.62 -18.76
N TYR A 2 21.93 8.16 -18.51
CA TYR A 2 21.18 7.81 -17.30
C TYR A 2 20.70 6.37 -17.47
N ASP A 3 20.98 5.51 -16.49
CA ASP A 3 20.43 4.16 -16.47
C ASP A 3 18.92 4.28 -16.25
N MET A 4 18.14 3.95 -17.27
CA MET A 4 16.67 3.96 -17.20
C MET A 4 16.15 3.04 -16.10
N GLY A 5 16.90 2.00 -15.74
CA GLY A 5 16.57 1.14 -14.61
C GLY A 5 16.73 1.85 -13.28
N GLU A 6 17.80 2.64 -13.11
CA GLU A 6 18.01 3.48 -11.92
C GLU A 6 16.92 4.54 -11.78
N ALA A 7 16.48 5.14 -12.89
CA ALA A 7 15.40 6.12 -12.92
C ALA A 7 14.01 5.52 -12.57
N LEU A 8 13.71 4.31 -13.02
CA LEU A 8 12.46 3.62 -12.66
C LEU A 8 12.44 3.20 -11.20
N CYS A 9 13.57 2.67 -10.73
CA CYS A 9 13.75 2.31 -9.34
C CYS A 9 13.56 3.58 -8.47
N SER A 10 14.18 4.72 -8.81
CA SER A 10 14.09 5.94 -7.98
C SER A 10 12.67 6.47 -7.74
N ILE A 11 11.73 6.13 -8.62
CA ILE A 11 10.30 6.41 -8.41
C ILE A 11 9.78 5.74 -7.13
N LEU A 12 10.27 4.57 -6.74
CA LEU A 12 9.79 3.83 -5.58
C LEU A 12 10.12 4.52 -4.25
N TRP A 13 11.26 5.20 -4.14
CA TRP A 13 11.81 5.71 -2.87
C TRP A 13 12.03 7.22 -2.83
N GLN A 14 11.37 8.01 -3.70
CA GLN A 14 11.42 9.46 -3.57
C GLN A 14 11.08 9.89 -2.13
N GLU A 15 11.81 10.89 -1.63
CA GLU A 15 11.80 11.23 -0.21
C GLU A 15 10.36 11.42 0.30
N ARG A 16 9.99 10.63 1.31
CA ARG A 16 8.69 10.64 2.02
C ARG A 16 7.51 9.98 1.32
N GLU A 17 7.69 9.37 0.15
CA GLU A 17 6.57 8.74 -0.54
C GLU A 17 6.10 7.46 0.17
N ARG A 18 4.78 7.32 0.32
CA ARG A 18 4.13 6.09 0.79
C ARG A 18 3.15 5.68 -0.30
N TRP A 19 3.34 4.47 -0.81
CA TRP A 19 2.41 3.88 -1.76
C TRP A 19 1.23 3.32 -0.97
N ARG A 20 0.10 4.01 -1.06
CA ARG A 20 -1.10 3.85 -0.24
C ARG A 20 -2.12 2.95 -0.90
N PHE A 21 -2.64 2.01 -0.12
CA PHE A 21 -3.87 1.29 -0.46
C PHE A 21 -5.10 2.05 0.06
N ASP A 22 -4.96 2.71 1.22
CA ASP A 22 -5.95 3.62 1.80
C ASP A 22 -5.31 4.94 2.27
N ASP A 23 -6.15 5.89 2.68
CA ASP A 23 -5.69 7.18 3.22
C ASP A 23 -5.21 7.08 4.68
N GLU A 24 -5.31 5.90 5.29
CA GLU A 24 -5.05 5.66 6.71
C GLU A 24 -3.72 4.93 6.92
N GLN A 25 -3.75 3.60 7.00
CA GLN A 25 -2.71 2.76 7.58
C GLN A 25 -2.21 1.67 6.64
N ALA A 26 -2.88 1.38 5.53
CA ALA A 26 -2.44 0.37 4.58
C ALA A 26 -1.53 0.98 3.52
N TYR A 27 -0.23 0.70 3.61
CA TYR A 27 0.75 1.23 2.67
C TYR A 27 2.02 0.38 2.59
N ILE A 28 2.76 0.57 1.50
CA ILE A 28 4.14 0.14 1.33
C ILE A 28 5.04 1.34 1.05
N ALA A 29 6.20 1.39 1.69
CA ALA A 29 7.18 2.46 1.50
C ALA A 29 8.56 1.85 1.25
N PHE A 30 9.30 2.42 0.30
CA PHE A 30 10.65 2.01 -0.05
C PHE A 30 11.64 3.12 0.29
N ARG A 31 12.86 2.75 0.67
CA ARG A 31 13.96 3.66 1.00
C ARG A 31 15.19 3.30 0.18
N GLU A 32 15.98 4.31 -0.16
CA GLU A 32 17.20 4.20 -0.97
C GLU A 32 18.21 3.16 -0.44
N ASP A 33 18.24 2.96 0.89
CA ASP A 33 19.12 1.99 1.56
C ASP A 33 18.66 0.52 1.43
N ASN A 34 17.77 0.21 0.48
CA ASN A 34 17.17 -1.10 0.25
C ASN A 34 16.30 -1.60 1.44
N THR A 35 15.85 -0.69 2.31
CA THR A 35 14.88 -0.97 3.36
C THR A 35 13.55 -0.29 3.09
N GLY A 36 12.55 -0.55 3.92
CA GLY A 36 11.23 0.05 3.75
C GLY A 36 10.28 -0.31 4.87
N THR A 37 9.00 -0.05 4.66
CA THR A 37 7.94 -0.44 5.59
C THR A 37 6.77 -1.02 4.82
N LEU A 38 6.26 -2.16 5.29
CA LEU A 38 4.95 -2.67 4.89
C LEU A 38 4.03 -2.55 6.11
N CYS A 39 2.89 -1.90 5.91
CA CYS A 39 1.92 -1.64 6.95
C CYS A 39 0.55 -2.15 6.48
N ALA A 40 -0.05 -3.04 7.28
CA ALA A 40 -1.43 -3.47 7.14
C ALA A 40 -2.13 -3.19 8.46
N GLY A 41 -3.13 -2.32 8.43
CA GLY A 41 -3.90 -1.95 9.58
C GLY A 41 -5.15 -1.19 9.15
N GLY A 42 -6.12 -1.16 10.04
CA GLY A 42 -7.31 -0.34 9.92
C GLY A 42 -7.79 0.04 11.32
N GLY A 43 -8.46 1.19 11.41
CA GLY A 43 -8.91 1.74 12.68
C GLY A 43 -7.74 1.94 13.66
N PHE A 44 -7.72 1.20 14.77
CA PHE A 44 -6.68 1.27 15.81
C PHE A 44 -5.80 0.03 15.89
N CYS A 45 -5.95 -0.89 14.94
CA CYS A 45 -5.31 -2.19 14.99
C CYS A 45 -4.36 -2.34 13.80
N TRP A 46 -3.15 -2.80 14.09
CA TRP A 46 -2.17 -3.17 13.07
C TRP A 46 -1.97 -4.68 13.10
N SER A 47 -2.04 -5.28 11.93
CA SER A 47 -1.73 -6.68 11.68
C SER A 47 -0.25 -6.82 11.32
N ILE A 48 0.21 -5.90 10.48
CA ILE A 48 1.57 -5.84 9.96
C ILE A 48 2.06 -4.41 10.17
N LEU A 49 3.18 -4.28 10.86
CA LEU A 49 3.97 -3.07 10.92
C LEU A 49 5.44 -3.49 10.89
N ALA A 50 5.93 -3.80 9.70
CA ALA A 50 7.18 -4.50 9.53
C ALA A 50 8.16 -3.71 8.67
N THR A 51 9.43 -3.77 9.06
CA THR A 51 10.51 -3.39 8.15
C THR A 51 10.57 -4.38 7.00
N ILE A 52 10.70 -3.88 5.78
CA ILE A 52 11.01 -4.71 4.61
C ILE A 52 12.46 -4.50 4.19
N LYS A 53 13.07 -5.55 3.63
CA LYS A 53 14.24 -5.45 2.77
C LYS A 53 13.78 -5.66 1.34
N TRP A 54 14.29 -4.88 0.41
CA TRP A 54 13.89 -4.99 -0.98
C TRP A 54 15.06 -4.80 -1.92
N LYS A 55 14.94 -5.36 -3.12
CA LYS A 55 15.82 -5.07 -4.25
C LYS A 55 14.99 -5.07 -5.53
N ALA A 56 15.39 -4.24 -6.48
CA ALA A 56 14.70 -4.10 -7.75
C ALA A 56 15.64 -4.42 -8.90
N THR A 57 15.07 -5.00 -9.95
CA THR A 57 15.70 -5.07 -11.27
C THR A 57 14.70 -4.56 -12.27
N ALA A 58 15.05 -3.49 -12.97
CA ALA A 58 14.20 -2.98 -14.04
C ALA A 58 14.10 -3.99 -15.17
N ILE A 59 12.90 -4.16 -15.69
CA ILE A 59 12.66 -4.92 -16.89
C ILE A 59 12.68 -3.89 -18.02
N GLU A 60 13.50 -4.15 -19.05
CA GLU A 60 13.59 -3.25 -20.21
C GLU A 60 12.19 -2.90 -20.73
N PRO A 61 11.95 -1.63 -21.09
CA PRO A 61 10.62 -1.16 -21.42
C PRO A 61 10.03 -1.98 -22.57
N LEU A 62 8.82 -2.52 -22.38
CA LEU A 62 7.96 -2.89 -23.49
C LEU A 62 7.87 -1.66 -24.40
N ASN A 63 8.35 -1.79 -25.64
CA ASN A 63 8.37 -0.78 -26.69
C ASN A 63 7.30 0.30 -26.47
N HIS A 64 7.73 1.56 -26.30
CA HIS A 64 6.90 2.76 -26.10
C HIS A 64 5.83 3.03 -27.20
N ASN A 65 5.56 2.08 -28.09
CA ASN A 65 4.63 2.19 -29.21
C ASN A 65 3.19 1.74 -28.89
N GLN A 66 2.88 1.31 -27.66
CA GLN A 66 1.48 1.21 -27.22
C GLN A 66 1.01 2.55 -26.62
N ILE A 67 1.02 3.59 -27.46
CA ILE A 67 0.31 4.83 -27.20
C ILE A 67 -1.16 4.53 -27.46
N SER A 68 -1.90 4.13 -26.44
CA SER A 68 -3.35 4.30 -26.46
C SER A 68 -3.61 5.80 -26.59
N GLN A 69 -4.23 6.22 -27.70
CA GLN A 69 -4.64 7.61 -27.94
C GLN A 69 -5.80 8.07 -27.05
N ASP A 70 -6.12 7.30 -26.01
CA ASP A 70 -7.21 7.58 -25.10
C ASP A 70 -6.65 8.29 -23.85
N GLN A 71 -6.88 9.60 -23.75
CA GLN A 71 -6.39 10.44 -22.65
C GLN A 71 -6.90 10.03 -21.26
N GLN A 72 -7.84 9.08 -21.19
CA GLN A 72 -8.38 8.53 -19.95
C GLN A 72 -7.65 7.28 -19.43
N SER A 73 -6.77 6.65 -20.21
CA SER A 73 -6.09 5.43 -19.79
C SER A 73 -4.76 5.70 -19.06
N PRO A 74 -4.46 5.00 -17.94
CA PRO A 74 -3.16 5.10 -17.28
C PRO A 74 -1.99 4.80 -18.21
N HIS A 75 -0.96 5.65 -18.19
CA HIS A 75 0.25 5.48 -18.99
C HIS A 75 1.27 4.62 -18.26
N LEU A 76 1.70 3.51 -18.87
CA LEU A 76 2.73 2.64 -18.30
C LEU A 76 4.11 3.32 -18.38
N LEU A 77 4.72 3.59 -17.22
CA LEU A 77 6.08 4.13 -17.14
C LEU A 77 7.14 3.03 -17.26
N GLY A 78 6.85 1.84 -16.74
CA GLY A 78 7.78 0.71 -16.81
C GLY A 78 7.36 -0.46 -15.92
N GLN A 79 8.21 -1.50 -15.92
CA GLN A 79 8.03 -2.68 -15.09
C GLN A 79 9.31 -3.00 -14.32
N LEU A 80 9.12 -3.52 -13.10
CA LEU A 80 10.19 -3.93 -12.21
C LEU A 80 9.96 -5.37 -11.75
N ASN A 81 11.04 -6.14 -11.65
CA ASN A 81 11.09 -7.30 -10.78
C ASN A 81 11.52 -6.82 -9.39
N LEU A 82 10.61 -6.88 -8.42
CA LEU A 82 10.89 -6.60 -7.02
C LEU A 82 11.04 -7.91 -6.26
N GLU A 83 12.11 -8.06 -5.50
CA GLU A 83 12.18 -9.05 -4.42
C GLU A 83 12.01 -8.31 -3.10
N ILE A 84 11.02 -8.72 -2.31
CA ILE A 84 10.71 -8.13 -1.01
C ILE A 84 10.79 -9.22 0.05
N THR A 85 11.46 -8.92 1.15
CA THR A 85 11.55 -9.77 2.33
C THR A 85 10.97 -9.01 3.52
N LEU A 86 9.91 -9.55 4.12
CA LEU A 86 9.37 -9.04 5.37
C LEU A 86 10.30 -9.41 6.52
N THR A 87 10.49 -8.52 7.48
CA THR A 87 11.21 -8.83 8.73
C THR A 87 10.24 -8.83 9.91
N LYS A 88 10.64 -9.48 11.01
CA LYS A 88 9.89 -9.42 12.27
C LYS A 88 10.05 -8.06 12.96
N ASP A 89 11.05 -7.29 12.57
CA ASP A 89 11.42 -6.03 13.21
C ASP A 89 10.42 -4.92 12.88
N LEU A 90 10.07 -4.14 13.89
CA LEU A 90 9.36 -2.89 13.69
C LEU A 90 10.27 -1.86 12.98
N PRO A 91 9.71 -0.98 12.14
CA PRO A 91 10.42 0.20 11.65
C PRO A 91 10.99 1.00 12.82
N SER A 92 12.16 1.63 12.63
CA SER A 92 12.90 2.32 13.71
C SER A 92 12.06 3.34 14.49
N TRP A 93 11.15 4.04 13.81
CA TRP A 93 10.25 5.01 14.43
C TRP A 93 9.17 4.37 15.34
N ALA A 94 8.87 3.08 15.16
CA ALA A 94 7.85 2.35 15.92
C ALA A 94 8.44 1.53 17.10
N GLN A 95 9.76 1.40 17.18
CA GLN A 95 10.44 0.53 18.16
C GLN A 95 10.32 0.99 19.63
N ASN A 96 10.04 2.27 19.87
CA ASN A 96 9.93 2.83 21.23
C ASN A 96 8.48 3.16 21.64
N GLY A 97 7.49 2.79 20.82
CA GLY A 97 6.08 3.15 21.00
C GLY A 97 5.21 2.01 21.56
N LEU A 98 3.89 2.26 21.60
CA LEU A 98 2.89 1.25 22.01
C LEU A 98 2.95 -0.02 21.13
N HIS A 99 3.33 0.13 19.87
CA HIS A 99 3.49 -0.99 18.92
C HIS A 99 4.54 -2.01 19.38
N ALA A 100 5.63 -1.56 20.01
CA ALA A 100 6.71 -2.44 20.47
C ALA A 100 6.26 -3.47 21.51
N LYS A 101 5.11 -3.23 22.15
CA LYS A 101 4.53 -4.11 23.16
C LYS A 101 3.35 -4.94 22.64
N ASN A 102 2.97 -4.80 21.37
CA ASN A 102 1.85 -5.56 20.82
C ASN A 102 2.32 -6.98 20.43
N PRO A 103 1.90 -8.04 21.15
CA PRO A 103 2.34 -9.40 20.88
C PRO A 103 1.73 -9.98 19.60
N MET A 104 0.70 -9.33 19.03
CA MET A 104 0.00 -9.78 17.83
C MET A 104 0.58 -9.17 16.55
N LEU A 105 1.59 -8.29 16.63
CA LEU A 105 2.21 -7.70 15.44
C LEU A 105 3.21 -8.65 14.77
N ASN A 106 3.27 -8.60 13.44
CA ASN A 106 4.27 -9.28 12.61
C ASN A 106 4.37 -10.77 12.97
N GLY A 107 5.45 -11.20 13.65
CA GLY A 107 5.65 -12.58 14.08
C GLY A 107 4.62 -13.08 15.08
N GLY A 108 3.81 -12.19 15.67
CA GLY A 108 2.59 -12.51 16.39
C GLY A 108 1.49 -13.06 15.48
N ALA A 109 1.14 -12.30 14.43
CA ALA A 109 0.09 -12.61 13.46
C ALA A 109 0.49 -13.62 12.36
N LEU A 110 1.77 -13.66 12.01
CA LEU A 110 2.26 -14.32 10.79
C LEU A 110 3.10 -15.57 11.08
N THR A 111 3.05 -16.54 10.19
CA THR A 111 3.93 -17.72 10.20
C THR A 111 5.34 -17.36 9.72
N ASP A 112 6.31 -18.26 9.91
CA ASP A 112 7.68 -18.03 9.47
C ASP A 112 7.82 -17.93 7.93
N ASP A 113 6.89 -18.52 7.19
CA ASP A 113 6.83 -18.45 5.72
C ASP A 113 6.57 -17.03 5.21
N ALA A 114 5.88 -16.20 6.01
CA ALA A 114 5.65 -14.79 5.71
C ALA A 114 6.95 -13.98 5.53
N PHE A 115 8.02 -14.40 6.21
CA PHE A 115 9.31 -13.70 6.26
C PHE A 115 10.31 -14.23 5.23
N GLN A 116 9.92 -15.20 4.39
CA GLN A 116 10.75 -15.62 3.25
C GLN A 116 10.75 -14.56 2.15
N PRO A 117 11.87 -14.37 1.41
CA PRO A 117 11.92 -13.48 0.26
C PRO A 117 10.90 -13.88 -0.81
N LYS A 118 10.17 -12.90 -1.36
CA LYS A 118 9.17 -13.10 -2.40
C LYS A 118 9.43 -12.19 -3.59
N SER A 119 9.28 -12.73 -4.80
CA SER A 119 9.42 -11.98 -6.04
C SER A 119 8.07 -11.53 -6.59
N PHE A 120 8.05 -10.32 -7.14
CA PHE A 120 6.88 -9.64 -7.68
C PHE A 120 7.23 -8.99 -9.00
N LEU A 121 6.29 -9.11 -9.95
CA LEU A 121 6.31 -8.28 -11.15
C LEU A 121 5.43 -7.06 -10.86
N VAL A 122 6.02 -5.88 -10.92
CA VAL A 122 5.34 -4.62 -10.57
C VAL A 122 5.34 -3.70 -11.77
N ARG A 123 4.16 -3.18 -12.11
CA ARG A 123 3.99 -2.12 -13.11
C ARG A 123 3.92 -0.78 -12.41
N ILE A 124 4.60 0.22 -12.96
CA ILE A 124 4.49 1.61 -12.53
C ILE A 124 3.68 2.34 -13.58
N GLU A 125 2.56 2.93 -13.18
CA GLU A 125 1.66 3.67 -14.05
C GLU A 125 1.59 5.14 -13.63
N GLN A 126 1.38 6.02 -14.61
CA GLN A 126 1.13 7.44 -14.47
C GLN A 126 -0.32 7.74 -14.86
N GLY A 127 -1.03 8.53 -14.05
CA GLY A 127 -2.43 8.85 -14.29
C GLY A 127 -3.02 9.74 -13.21
N LYS A 128 -4.33 9.64 -13.02
CA LYS A 128 -5.06 10.22 -11.89
C LYS A 128 -5.72 9.07 -11.15
N PHE A 129 -5.39 8.87 -9.88
CA PHE A 129 -5.83 7.73 -9.10
C PHE A 129 -6.39 8.17 -7.76
N ALA A 130 -7.52 7.58 -7.36
CA ALA A 130 -7.97 7.55 -5.98
C ALA A 130 -7.33 6.33 -5.27
N THR A 131 -7.41 6.27 -3.94
CA THR A 131 -6.96 5.08 -3.21
C THR A 131 -7.83 3.87 -3.58
N PRO A 132 -7.24 2.67 -3.72
CA PRO A 132 -7.99 1.43 -3.97
C PRO A 132 -9.16 1.22 -3.01
N ALA A 133 -8.96 1.49 -1.71
CA ALA A 133 -10.01 1.35 -0.70
C ALA A 133 -11.23 2.26 -0.98
N ASN A 134 -11.02 3.49 -1.47
CA ASN A 134 -12.12 4.40 -1.82
C ASN A 134 -12.92 3.87 -3.03
N ILE A 135 -12.23 3.27 -4.00
CA ILE A 135 -12.87 2.67 -5.19
C ILE A 135 -13.72 1.45 -4.78
N GLU A 136 -13.21 0.59 -3.89
CA GLU A 136 -13.92 -0.61 -3.42
C GLU A 136 -15.25 -0.30 -2.73
N VAL A 137 -15.31 0.82 -1.99
CA VAL A 137 -16.55 1.27 -1.32
C VAL A 137 -17.44 2.15 -2.22
N GLY A 138 -17.08 2.30 -3.50
CA GLY A 138 -17.91 2.93 -4.53
C GLY A 138 -17.78 4.45 -4.64
N PHE A 139 -16.71 5.07 -4.11
CA PHE A 139 -16.47 6.48 -4.36
C PHE A 139 -16.10 6.73 -5.83
N SER A 140 -16.56 7.88 -6.35
CA SER A 140 -16.18 8.31 -7.68
C SER A 140 -14.67 8.61 -7.71
N PRO A 141 -13.90 7.98 -8.63
CA PRO A 141 -12.48 8.27 -8.79
C PRO A 141 -12.23 9.77 -9.03
N ASP A 142 -13.16 10.47 -9.68
CA ASP A 142 -13.00 11.87 -10.06
C ASP A 142 -13.04 12.84 -8.86
N CYS A 143 -13.62 12.45 -7.73
CA CYS A 143 -13.74 13.31 -6.56
C CYS A 143 -12.48 13.31 -5.69
N ASP A 144 -11.73 12.19 -5.68
CA ASP A 144 -10.61 11.95 -4.76
C ASP A 144 -9.31 11.51 -5.48
N ALA A 145 -9.21 11.70 -6.79
CA ALA A 145 -8.01 11.35 -7.56
C ALA A 145 -6.85 12.33 -7.32
N ASN A 146 -6.29 12.28 -6.12
CA ASN A 146 -5.18 13.13 -5.69
C ASN A 146 -3.82 12.47 -5.94
N TYR A 147 -3.76 11.24 -6.45
CA TYR A 147 -2.50 10.53 -6.68
C TYR A 147 -2.16 10.46 -8.16
N THR A 148 -0.89 10.64 -8.49
CA THR A 148 -0.44 10.70 -9.89
C THR A 148 0.24 9.43 -10.39
N LYS A 149 0.61 8.54 -9.48
CA LYS A 149 1.22 7.26 -9.82
C LYS A 149 0.54 6.10 -9.12
N ARG A 150 0.63 4.94 -9.74
CA ARG A 150 0.14 3.67 -9.19
C ARG A 150 1.16 2.56 -9.39
N LEU A 151 1.39 1.78 -8.34
CA LEU A 151 2.01 0.47 -8.43
C LEU A 151 0.92 -0.59 -8.61
N VAL A 152 1.13 -1.48 -9.56
CA VAL A 152 0.28 -2.65 -9.76
C VAL A 152 1.13 -3.90 -9.69
N PHE A 153 0.99 -4.65 -8.59
CA PHE A 153 1.65 -5.92 -8.38
C PHE A 153 0.89 -7.05 -9.10
N ASN A 154 1.62 -8.04 -9.62
CA ASN A 154 1.00 -9.25 -10.16
C ASN A 154 0.28 -10.10 -9.10
N ARG A 155 0.70 -9.98 -7.83
CA ARG A 155 0.09 -10.59 -6.64
C ARG A 155 0.31 -9.68 -5.44
N SER A 156 -0.52 -9.78 -4.41
CA SER A 156 -0.41 -8.89 -3.23
C SER A 156 0.97 -8.98 -2.59
N PRO A 157 1.60 -7.84 -2.22
CA PRO A 157 2.82 -7.83 -1.43
C PRO A 157 2.57 -8.18 0.04
N TYR A 158 1.31 -8.26 0.48
CA TYR A 158 0.97 -8.79 1.80
C TYR A 158 1.01 -10.34 1.81
N PRO A 159 1.29 -10.95 2.97
CA PRO A 159 1.26 -12.42 3.11
C PRO A 159 -0.10 -13.00 2.70
N PRO A 160 -0.16 -14.07 1.86
CA PRO A 160 -1.38 -14.81 1.58
C PRO A 160 -2.00 -15.40 2.84
N GLU A 161 -3.30 -15.69 2.82
CA GLU A 161 -4.06 -16.22 3.95
C GLU A 161 -3.37 -17.39 4.68
N SER A 162 -2.74 -18.30 3.95
CA SER A 162 -2.03 -19.47 4.51
C SER A 162 -0.81 -19.10 5.38
N GLU A 163 -0.29 -17.89 5.25
CA GLU A 163 0.86 -17.38 6.01
C GLU A 163 0.43 -16.60 7.27
N TRP A 164 -0.87 -16.56 7.56
CA TRP A 164 -1.42 -16.00 8.79
C TRP A 164 -1.71 -17.12 9.79
N LYS A 165 -1.44 -16.86 11.08
CA LYS A 165 -1.78 -17.82 12.14
C LYS A 165 -3.28 -17.84 12.39
N GLU A 166 -3.83 -19.02 12.63
CA GLU A 166 -5.27 -19.21 12.90
C GLU A 166 -5.77 -18.36 14.08
N ALA A 167 -5.01 -18.30 15.18
CA ALA A 167 -5.36 -17.48 16.34
C ALA A 167 -5.53 -15.98 16.00
N TRP A 168 -4.88 -15.50 14.94
CA TRP A 168 -5.05 -14.13 14.48
C TRP A 168 -6.27 -13.99 13.56
N LYS A 169 -6.53 -14.98 12.70
CA LYS A 169 -7.69 -14.99 11.80
C LYS A 169 -9.00 -14.96 12.57
N GLU A 170 -9.09 -15.72 13.66
CA GLU A 170 -10.27 -15.77 14.55
C GLU A 170 -10.57 -14.39 15.17
N ASP A 171 -9.55 -13.64 15.61
CA ASP A 171 -9.72 -12.33 16.24
C ASP A 171 -10.00 -11.19 15.23
N TRP A 172 -9.54 -11.32 13.97
CA TRP A 172 -9.52 -10.22 13.00
C TRP A 172 -10.61 -10.28 11.92
N LEU A 173 -10.96 -11.48 11.44
CA LEU A 173 -11.95 -11.62 10.35
C LEU A 173 -13.32 -11.02 10.71
N ASP A 174 -13.59 -10.84 12.00
CA ASP A 174 -14.82 -10.23 12.51
C ASP A 174 -14.85 -8.69 12.44
N PHE A 175 -13.71 -8.00 12.31
CA PHE A 175 -13.63 -6.55 12.54
C PHE A 175 -13.62 -5.66 11.29
N GLU A 176 -12.94 -6.06 10.21
CA GLU A 176 -12.62 -5.08 9.15
C GLU A 176 -12.90 -5.50 7.70
N GLY A 177 -13.26 -6.76 7.45
CA GLY A 177 -13.74 -7.21 6.13
C GLY A 177 -12.75 -7.07 4.97
N HIS A 178 -11.48 -6.75 5.23
CA HIS A 178 -10.44 -6.57 4.22
C HIS A 178 -9.48 -7.75 4.17
N ASN A 179 -9.41 -8.39 3.02
CA ASN A 179 -8.42 -9.42 2.72
C ASN A 179 -7.15 -8.75 2.18
N TRP A 180 -6.19 -8.42 3.06
CA TRP A 180 -4.93 -7.78 2.64
C TRP A 180 -4.19 -8.56 1.54
N TRP A 181 -4.34 -9.89 1.53
CA TRP A 181 -3.77 -10.76 0.49
C TRP A 181 -4.36 -10.58 -0.92
N ASP A 182 -5.44 -9.81 -1.06
CA ASP A 182 -6.03 -9.44 -2.35
C ASP A 182 -5.57 -8.06 -2.84
N CYS A 183 -5.00 -7.22 -1.96
CA CYS A 183 -4.55 -5.86 -2.28
C CYS A 183 -3.33 -5.86 -3.22
N LYS A 184 -3.53 -5.50 -4.49
CA LYS A 184 -2.47 -5.49 -5.52
C LYS A 184 -2.07 -4.11 -6.00
N GLU A 185 -2.84 -3.09 -5.66
CA GLU A 185 -2.67 -1.73 -6.14
C GLU A 185 -2.31 -0.80 -5.00
N PHE A 186 -1.40 0.12 -5.27
CA PHE A 186 -1.01 1.15 -4.32
C PHE A 186 -0.75 2.44 -5.07
N VAL A 187 -1.24 3.55 -4.56
CA VAL A 187 -1.14 4.86 -5.20
C VAL A 187 -0.17 5.76 -4.46
N GLY A 188 0.52 6.63 -5.17
CA GLY A 188 1.50 7.55 -4.59
C GLY A 188 1.57 8.85 -5.36
N TYR A 189 2.45 9.74 -4.91
CA TYR A 189 2.68 11.06 -5.49
C TYR A 189 1.43 11.92 -5.39
N PHE A 190 1.05 12.17 -4.13
CA PHE A 190 -0.10 12.99 -3.78
C PHE A 190 0.12 14.42 -4.28
N LEU A 191 -0.76 14.85 -5.18
CA LEU A 191 -0.93 16.24 -5.53
C LEU A 191 -2.07 16.80 -4.67
N PRO A 192 -1.78 17.69 -3.70
CA PRO A 192 -2.84 18.45 -3.06
C PRO A 192 -3.58 19.23 -4.15
N ASN A 193 -4.87 18.96 -4.32
CA ASN A 193 -5.71 19.79 -5.15
C ASN A 193 -5.65 21.23 -4.57
N PRO A 194 -5.16 22.24 -5.31
CA PRO A 194 -4.91 23.58 -4.75
C PRO A 194 -6.18 24.30 -4.25
N SER A 195 -7.37 23.75 -4.51
CA SER A 195 -8.66 24.21 -3.98
C SER A 195 -9.12 23.51 -2.70
N VAL A 196 -8.43 22.47 -2.24
CA VAL A 196 -8.84 21.71 -1.04
C VAL A 196 -8.23 22.34 0.19
N ASN A 197 -9.08 22.97 1.00
CA ASN A 197 -8.73 23.40 2.34
C ASN A 197 -8.42 22.15 3.19
N ILE A 198 -7.20 22.07 3.72
CA ILE A 198 -6.71 20.93 4.51
C ILE A 198 -7.62 20.64 5.72
N ASP A 199 -8.22 21.67 6.33
CA ASP A 199 -9.16 21.52 7.44
C ASP A 199 -10.48 20.87 7.01
N GLU A 200 -10.89 21.08 5.77
CA GLU A 200 -12.10 20.50 5.18
C GLU A 200 -11.87 19.05 4.76
N TYR A 201 -10.67 18.72 4.25
CA TYR A 201 -10.25 17.34 4.00
C TYR A 201 -10.21 16.51 5.29
N GLN A 202 -9.62 17.06 6.37
CA GLN A 202 -9.60 16.37 7.66
C GLN A 202 -11.02 16.15 8.24
N LYS A 203 -11.91 17.13 8.09
CA LYS A 203 -13.34 16.96 8.44
C LYS A 203 -14.02 15.90 7.58
N HIS A 204 -13.69 15.84 6.29
CA HIS A 204 -14.26 14.85 5.37
C HIS A 204 -13.82 13.44 5.77
N VAL A 205 -12.53 13.22 6.04
CA VAL A 205 -12.01 11.93 6.55
C VAL A 205 -12.68 11.55 7.87
N ALA A 206 -12.86 12.48 8.81
CA ALA A 206 -13.57 12.22 10.07
C ALA A 206 -15.04 11.78 9.84
N LEU A 207 -15.74 12.42 8.89
CA LEU A 207 -17.11 12.07 8.50
C LEU A 207 -17.20 10.69 7.80
N LEU A 208 -16.18 10.32 7.02
CA LEU A 208 -16.07 9.02 6.38
C LEU A 208 -15.92 7.90 7.42
N LEU A 209 -15.10 8.14 8.45
CA LEU A 209 -14.94 7.24 9.58
C LEU A 209 -16.28 7.02 10.30
N GLU A 210 -16.98 8.10 10.67
CA GLU A 210 -18.27 8.01 11.36
C GLU A 210 -19.32 7.20 10.56
N LYS A 211 -19.39 7.38 9.24
CA LYS A 211 -20.30 6.61 8.38
C LYS A 211 -19.93 5.14 8.31
N ARG A 212 -18.64 4.81 8.23
CA ARG A 212 -18.16 3.42 8.19
C ARG A 212 -18.50 2.69 9.49
N PHE A 213 -18.32 3.33 10.64
CA PHE A 213 -18.68 2.74 11.95
C PHE A 213 -20.19 2.63 12.18
N SER A 214 -20.98 3.54 11.60
CA SER A 214 -22.45 3.49 11.72
C SER A 214 -23.08 2.30 10.97
N ASN A 215 -22.43 1.82 9.90
CA ASN A 215 -22.92 0.69 9.09
C ASN A 215 -22.58 -0.70 9.69
N HIS A 216 -21.81 -0.76 10.78
CA HIS A 216 -21.43 -2.02 11.45
C HIS A 216 -22.16 -2.26 12.78
N VAL A 217 -23.03 -1.34 13.20
CA VAL A 217 -23.96 -1.58 14.31
C VAL A 217 -25.21 -2.26 13.75
N LYS A 218 -25.28 -3.60 13.82
CA LYS A 218 -26.58 -4.27 13.69
C LYS A 218 -27.43 -3.89 14.91
N PRO A 219 -28.69 -3.47 14.73
CA PRO A 219 -29.58 -3.29 15.86
C PRO A 219 -29.82 -4.65 16.52
N SER A 220 -29.67 -4.68 17.85
CA SER A 220 -29.99 -5.78 18.75
C SER A 220 -31.48 -6.13 18.75
#